data_AF-A0A2V9JCM0-F1
#
_entry.id   AF-A0A2V9JCM0-F1
#
_cell.length_a   1.000
_cell.length_b   1.000
_cell.length_c   1.000
_cell.angle_alpha   90.00
_cell.angle_beta   90.00
_cell.angle_gamma   90.00
#
_symmetry.space_group_name_H-M   'P 1'
#
loop_
_entity.id
_entity.type
_entity.pdbx_description
1 polymer ?
#
loop_
_entity_poly.entity_id
_entity_poly.type
_entity_poly.pdbx_seq_one_letter_code
_entity_poly.pdbx_strand_id
1 'polypeptide(L)'
;LAEAVREEVAENLLLHAPRLDAPEAQQLLDDYTRLIELAQPEVVPYPGEKDVLASRRLIAHEADVAVLLSAMNAKPDWVLTHNTKHFTPQVAKRTGLQIGSPADFFRQLSRGVS
;
A
#
# COMPACT_ATOMS: atom_id res chain seq x y z
N LEU A 1 5.27 -5.05 2.56
CA LEU A 1 5.11 -3.69 3.11
C LEU A 1 6.43 -2.95 2.95
N ALA A 2 6.48 -1.87 2.16
CA ALA A 2 7.68 -1.03 2.17
C ALA A 2 7.84 -0.37 3.54
N GLU A 3 9.06 -0.17 4.02
CA GLU A 3 9.31 0.37 5.36
C GLU A 3 8.63 1.72 5.61
N ALA A 4 8.63 2.63 4.64
CA ALA A 4 7.92 3.91 4.71
C ALA A 4 6.40 3.76 4.91
N VAL A 5 5.79 2.69 4.36
CA VAL A 5 4.35 2.44 4.54
C VAL A 5 4.06 2.00 5.97
N ARG A 6 4.99 1.30 6.64
CA ARG A 6 4.85 0.95 8.06
C ARG A 6 4.82 2.20 8.93
N GLU A 7 5.73 3.13 8.68
CA GLU A 7 5.82 4.40 9.42
C GLU A 7 4.60 5.28 9.17
N GLU A 8 4.20 5.44 7.90
CA GLU A 8 3.01 6.22 7.53
C GLU A 8 1.73 5.62 8.13
N VAL A 9 1.60 4.28 8.17
CA VAL A 9 0.44 3.64 8.80
C VAL A 9 0.44 3.87 10.31
N ALA A 10 1.59 3.80 10.98
CA ALA A 10 1.68 4.10 12.41
C ALA A 10 1.30 5.56 12.70
N GLU A 11 1.77 6.51 11.89
CA GLU A 11 1.40 7.92 12.00
C GLU A 11 -0.10 8.13 11.76
N ASN A 12 -0.67 7.49 10.73
CA ASN A 12 -2.11 7.57 10.44
C ASN A 12 -2.97 7.02 11.58
N LEU A 13 -2.55 5.93 12.22
CA LEU A 13 -3.23 5.40 13.41
C LEU A 13 -3.22 6.42 14.55
N LEU A 14 -2.08 7.06 14.82
CA LEU A 14 -1.97 8.11 15.83
C LEU A 14 -2.79 9.37 15.48
N LEU A 15 -2.94 9.68 14.18
CA LEU A 15 -3.70 10.82 13.69
C LEU A 15 -5.22 10.62 13.75
N HIS A 16 -5.67 9.37 13.57
CA HIS A 16 -7.10 9.05 13.45
C HIS A 16 -7.72 8.48 14.72
N ALA A 17 -6.97 7.71 15.52
CA ALA A 17 -7.46 7.15 16.77
C ALA A 17 -8.03 8.20 17.75
N PRO A 18 -7.47 9.41 17.89
CA PRO A 18 -8.03 10.44 18.78
C PRO A 18 -9.41 10.99 18.36
N ARG A 19 -9.89 10.65 17.15
CA ARG A 19 -11.22 11.06 16.66
C ARG A 19 -12.31 10.05 17.05
N LEU A 20 -11.93 8.91 17.60
CA LEU A 20 -12.80 7.85 18.08
C LEU A 20 -12.97 7.98 19.59
N ASP A 21 -14.01 7.34 20.15
CA ASP A 21 -14.07 7.18 21.59
C ASP A 21 -12.99 6.19 22.08
N ALA A 22 -12.72 6.17 23.39
CA ALA A 22 -11.64 5.35 23.94
C ALA A 22 -11.81 3.83 23.65
N PRO A 23 -13.01 3.24 23.79
CA PRO A 23 -13.26 1.86 23.37
C PRO A 23 -13.00 1.60 21.88
N GLU A 24 -13.49 2.46 20.99
CA GLU A 24 -13.32 2.34 19.54
C GLU A 24 -11.85 2.48 19.12
N ALA A 25 -11.13 3.43 19.73
CA ALA A 25 -9.70 3.61 19.50
C ALA A 25 -8.89 2.38 19.94
N GLN A 26 -9.22 1.78 21.09
CA GLN A 26 -8.56 0.55 21.53
C GLN A 26 -8.86 -0.62 20.60
N GLN A 27 -10.13 -0.79 20.19
CA GLN A 27 -10.53 -1.84 19.26
C GLN A 27 -9.80 -1.72 17.91
N LEU A 28 -9.65 -0.50 17.39
CA LEU A 28 -8.89 -0.23 16.17
C LEU A 28 -7.43 -0.71 16.27
N LEU A 29 -6.78 -0.43 17.40
CA LEU A 29 -5.39 -0.83 17.63
C LEU A 29 -5.26 -2.35 17.79
N ASP A 30 -6.19 -2.98 18.49
CA ASP A 30 -6.23 -4.43 18.68
C ASP A 30 -6.46 -5.16 17.35
N ASP A 31 -7.40 -4.67 16.54
CA ASP A 31 -7.70 -5.22 15.20
C ASP A 31 -6.52 -5.06 14.25
N TYR A 32 -5.85 -3.89 14.28
CA TYR A 32 -4.65 -3.66 13.47
C TYR A 32 -3.50 -4.58 13.90
N THR A 33 -3.25 -4.72 15.20
CA THR A 33 -2.22 -5.62 15.73
C THR A 33 -2.49 -7.05 15.28
N ARG A 34 -3.72 -7.52 15.47
CA ARG A 34 -4.14 -8.86 15.06
C ARG A 34 -4.01 -9.07 13.54
N LEU A 35 -4.33 -8.07 12.73
CA LEU A 35 -4.14 -8.13 11.28
C LEU A 35 -2.66 -8.36 10.93
N ILE A 36 -1.73 -7.61 11.54
CA ILE A 36 -0.29 -7.76 11.28
C ILE A 36 0.21 -9.13 11.72
N GLU A 37 -0.21 -9.61 12.90
CA GLU A 37 0.15 -10.94 13.41
C GLU A 37 -0.32 -12.08 12.49
N LEU A 38 -1.55 -11.98 11.98
CA LEU A 38 -2.13 -12.99 11.09
C LEU A 38 -1.55 -12.92 9.67
N ALA A 39 -1.35 -11.71 9.15
CA ALA A 39 -0.90 -11.50 7.78
C ALA A 39 0.61 -11.73 7.60
N GLN A 40 1.40 -11.60 8.68
CA GLN A 40 2.86 -11.73 8.68
C GLN A 40 3.50 -11.03 7.46
N PRO A 41 3.27 -9.72 7.27
CA PRO A 41 3.65 -9.06 6.04
C PRO A 41 5.16 -9.07 5.86
N GLU A 42 5.63 -9.45 4.67
CA GLU A 42 7.03 -9.28 4.28
C GLU A 42 7.39 -7.80 4.23
N VAL A 43 8.54 -7.40 4.79
CA VAL A 43 9.04 -6.02 4.69
C VAL A 43 9.98 -5.90 3.50
N VAL A 44 9.64 -5.01 2.57
CA VAL A 44 10.41 -4.80 1.33
C VAL A 44 11.35 -3.60 1.55
N PRO A 45 12.66 -3.75 1.27
CA PRO A 45 13.62 -2.67 1.43
C PRO A 45 13.35 -1.52 0.45
N TYR A 46 13.68 -0.31 0.87
CA TYR A 46 13.53 0.87 0.01
C TYR A 46 14.53 0.83 -1.15
N PRO A 47 14.12 1.24 -2.37
CA PRO A 47 15.04 1.37 -3.49
C PRO A 47 16.12 2.42 -3.21
N GLY A 48 17.30 2.26 -3.81
CA GLY A 48 18.36 3.24 -3.70
C GLY A 48 17.98 4.57 -4.36
N GLU A 49 18.50 5.67 -3.84
CA GLU A 49 18.20 7.03 -4.33
C GLU A 49 18.44 7.17 -5.85
N LYS A 50 19.52 6.57 -6.36
CA LYS A 50 19.83 6.57 -7.80
C LYS A 50 18.71 5.93 -8.64
N ASP A 51 18.11 4.85 -8.17
CA ASP A 51 17.04 4.14 -8.87
C ASP A 51 15.74 4.95 -8.84
N VAL A 52 15.45 5.59 -7.70
CA VAL A 52 14.33 6.53 -7.55
C VAL A 52 14.47 7.68 -8.55
N LEU A 53 15.65 8.32 -8.60
CA LEU A 53 15.95 9.41 -9.52
C LEU A 53 15.78 8.99 -10.99
N ALA A 54 16.29 7.80 -11.36
CA ALA A 54 16.18 7.27 -12.71
C ALA A 54 14.71 6.97 -13.12
N SER A 55 13.84 6.72 -12.14
CA SER A 55 12.47 6.25 -12.35
C SER A 55 11.39 7.31 -12.13
N ARG A 56 11.77 8.57 -11.90
CA ARG A 56 10.86 9.70 -11.62
C ARG A 56 9.72 9.91 -12.62
N ARG A 57 9.83 9.37 -13.83
CA ARG A 57 8.82 9.52 -14.90
C ARG A 57 7.77 8.41 -14.93
N LEU A 58 7.91 7.38 -14.08
CA LEU A 58 6.97 6.25 -14.04
C LEU A 58 5.61 6.66 -13.47
N ILE A 59 5.61 7.56 -12.48
CA ILE A 59 4.42 8.08 -11.79
C ILE A 59 4.55 9.60 -11.63
N ALA A 60 3.42 10.32 -11.62
CA ALA A 60 3.41 11.78 -11.66
C ALA A 60 3.87 12.43 -10.34
N HIS A 61 3.65 11.76 -9.22
CA HIS A 61 3.95 12.30 -7.89
C HIS A 61 5.26 11.73 -7.36
N GLU A 62 6.21 12.59 -7.02
CA GLU A 62 7.58 12.20 -6.70
C GLU A 62 7.68 11.26 -5.49
N ALA A 63 6.89 11.52 -4.44
CA ALA A 63 6.90 10.68 -3.23
C ALA A 63 6.44 9.23 -3.51
N ASP A 64 5.64 9.01 -4.55
CA ASP A 64 5.12 7.68 -4.88
C ASP A 64 6.10 6.84 -5.72
N VAL A 65 7.18 7.44 -6.23
CA VAL A 65 8.14 6.75 -7.11
C VAL A 65 8.79 5.57 -6.38
N ALA A 66 9.23 5.79 -5.14
CA ALA A 66 9.91 4.75 -4.38
C ALA A 66 8.95 3.65 -3.90
N VAL A 67 7.70 4.00 -3.57
CA VAL A 67 6.64 3.02 -3.27
C VAL A 67 6.37 2.15 -4.50
N LEU A 68 6.25 2.77 -5.68
CA LEU A 68 6.04 2.05 -6.94
C LEU A 68 7.22 1.11 -7.27
N LEU A 69 8.45 1.58 -7.11
CA LEU A 69 9.65 0.76 -7.32
C LEU A 69 9.74 -0.41 -6.33
N SER A 70 9.40 -0.17 -5.06
CA SER A 70 9.34 -1.25 -4.06
C SER A 70 8.32 -2.31 -4.47
N ALA A 71 7.15 -1.91 -4.96
CA ALA A 71 6.14 -2.83 -5.47
C ALA A 71 6.64 -3.60 -6.71
N MET A 72 7.29 -2.94 -7.66
CA MET A 72 7.88 -3.60 -8.82
C MET A 72 8.95 -4.64 -8.43
N ASN A 73 9.77 -4.34 -7.43
CA ASN A 73 10.80 -5.26 -6.93
C ASN A 73 10.20 -6.47 -6.21
N ALA A 74 9.12 -6.27 -5.44
CA ALA A 74 8.41 -7.33 -4.74
C ALA A 74 7.59 -8.24 -5.69
N LYS A 75 7.31 -7.79 -6.92
CA LYS A 75 6.55 -8.53 -7.95
C LYS A 75 5.24 -9.14 -7.43
N PRO A 76 4.37 -8.36 -6.78
CA PRO A 76 3.12 -8.88 -6.25
C PRO A 76 2.15 -9.19 -7.38
N ASP A 77 1.19 -10.08 -7.11
CA ASP A 77 0.04 -10.26 -8.00
C ASP A 77 -0.83 -9.00 -8.07
N TRP A 78 -0.89 -8.23 -6.98
CA TRP A 78 -1.71 -7.02 -6.86
C TRP A 78 -1.02 -5.93 -6.05
N VAL A 79 -1.22 -4.68 -6.49
CA VAL A 79 -0.97 -3.47 -5.70
C VAL A 79 -2.31 -2.85 -5.34
N LEU A 80 -2.61 -2.85 -4.04
CA LEU A 80 -3.85 -2.32 -3.49
C LEU A 80 -3.63 -0.90 -2.97
N THR A 81 -4.41 0.07 -3.46
CA THR A 81 -4.28 1.47 -3.02
C THR A 81 -5.57 2.26 -3.21
N HIS A 82 -5.84 3.21 -2.31
CA HIS A 82 -6.87 4.23 -2.50
C HIS A 82 -6.36 5.45 -3.28
N ASN A 83 -5.05 5.58 -3.50
CA ASN A 83 -4.44 6.68 -4.25
C ASN A 83 -4.54 6.46 -5.76
N THR A 84 -5.77 6.29 -6.27
CA THR A 84 -6.05 6.08 -7.70
C THR A 84 -5.71 7.31 -8.55
N LYS A 85 -5.54 8.48 -7.92
CA LYS A 85 -5.09 9.72 -8.57
C LYS A 85 -3.66 9.58 -9.09
N HIS A 86 -2.76 8.97 -8.32
CA HIS A 86 -1.35 8.82 -8.71
C HIS A 86 -1.08 7.44 -9.31
N PHE A 87 -1.66 6.37 -8.74
CA PHE A 87 -1.55 5.00 -9.24
C PHE A 87 -2.62 4.71 -10.31
N THR A 88 -2.46 5.35 -11.46
CA THR A 88 -3.43 5.30 -12.56
C THR A 88 -3.32 4.02 -13.40
N PRO A 89 -4.33 3.69 -14.23
CA PRO A 89 -4.20 2.60 -15.22
C PRO A 89 -3.02 2.76 -16.18
N GLN A 90 -2.56 3.99 -16.43
CA GLN A 90 -1.36 4.22 -17.24
C GLN A 90 -0.10 3.79 -16.51
N VAL A 91 -0.02 3.99 -15.18
CA VAL A 91 1.08 3.48 -14.36
C VAL A 91 1.08 1.95 -14.40
N ALA A 92 -0.09 1.32 -14.17
CA ALA A 92 -0.25 -0.14 -14.25
C ALA A 92 0.25 -0.70 -15.59
N LYS A 93 -0.14 -0.07 -16.71
CA LYS A 93 0.31 -0.48 -18.06
C LYS A 93 1.83 -0.33 -18.25
N ARG A 94 2.44 0.73 -17.70
CA ARG A 94 3.88 0.98 -17.84
C ARG A 94 4.73 0.02 -17.02
N THR A 95 4.25 -0.38 -15.85
CA THR A 95 5.00 -1.23 -14.91
C THR A 95 4.66 -2.71 -15.03
N GLY A 96 3.54 -3.04 -15.69
CA GLY A 96 3.00 -4.40 -15.73
C GLY A 96 2.33 -4.84 -14.43
N LEU A 97 2.18 -3.95 -13.46
CA LEU A 97 1.53 -4.24 -12.18
C LEU A 97 0.00 -4.25 -12.34
N GLN A 98 -0.67 -5.16 -11.65
CA GLN A 98 -2.11 -5.11 -11.48
C GLN A 98 -2.44 -4.21 -10.29
N ILE A 99 -3.02 -3.04 -10.57
CA ILE A 99 -3.31 -2.01 -9.57
C ILE A 99 -4.82 -1.88 -9.41
N GLY A 100 -5.32 -1.85 -8.18
CA GLY A 100 -6.73 -1.61 -7.89
C GLY A 100 -6.99 -1.11 -6.48
N SER A 101 -8.23 -0.71 -6.20
CA SER A 101 -8.65 -0.44 -4.83
C SER A 101 -8.89 -1.75 -4.07
N PRO A 102 -8.83 -1.76 -2.72
CA PRO A 102 -9.23 -2.92 -1.93
C PRO A 102 -10.64 -3.43 -2.30
N ALA A 103 -11.58 -2.52 -2.59
CA ALA A 103 -12.93 -2.89 -3.02
C ALA A 103 -12.96 -3.60 -4.37
N ASP A 104 -12.10 -3.20 -5.33
CA ASP A 104 -11.98 -3.88 -6.63
C ASP A 104 -11.40 -5.29 -6.46
N PHE A 105 -10.37 -5.42 -5.62
CA PHE A 105 -9.73 -6.69 -5.32
C PHE A 105 -10.72 -7.71 -4.72
N PHE A 106 -11.46 -7.33 -3.68
CA PHE A 106 -12.45 -8.24 -3.09
C PHE A 106 -13.62 -8.57 -4.03
N ARG A 107 -14.04 -7.61 -4.87
CA ARG A 107 -15.01 -7.88 -5.94
C ARG A 107 -14.48 -8.90 -6.96
N GLN A 108 -13.17 -8.92 -7.22
CA GLN A 108 -12.58 -9.90 -8.12
C GLN A 108 -12.39 -11.27 -7.43
N LEU A 109 -11.94 -11.29 -6.18
CA LEU A 109 -11.81 -12.53 -5.40
C LEU A 109 -13.15 -13.26 -5.25
N SER A 110 -14.21 -12.54 -4.91
CA SER A 110 -15.56 -13.13 -4.72
C SER A 110 -16.12 -13.79 -5.98
N ARG A 111 -15.62 -13.46 -7.18
CA ARG A 111 -16.02 -14.11 -8.44
C ARG A 111 -15.27 -15.42 -8.70
N GLY A 112 -14.12 -15.64 -8.05
CA GLY A 112 -13.31 -16.85 -8.17
C GLY A 112 -13.62 -17.92 -7.13
N VAL A 113 -14.45 -17.60 -6.14
CA VAL A 113 -14.97 -18.55 -5.14
C VAL A 113 -16.35 -19.01 -5.62
N SER A 114 -16.38 -20.06 -6.44
CA SER A 114 -17.58 -20.82 -6.82
C SER A 114 -17.32 -22.30 -6.66
#